data_AF-A0A954JID0-F1
#
_entry.id   AF-A0A954JID0-F1
#
_cell.length_a   1.000
_cell.length_b   1.000
_cell.length_c   1.000
_cell.angle_alpha   90.00
_cell.angle_beta   90.00
_cell.angle_gamma   90.00
#
_symmetry.space_group_name_H-M   'P 1'
#
loop_
_entity.id
_entity.type
_entity.pdbx_description
1 polymer ?
#
loop_
_entity_poly.entity_id
_entity_poly.type
_entity_poly.pdbx_seq_one_letter_code
_entity_poly.pdbx_strand_id
1 'polypeptide(L)'
;MIRPNEFQIEIGYGEMGTFVRVVHLPTGNENLTESVPEYEVGKTRDELVSKLKRLLFSPEDIRYDVGRAVDGDFIRAVHLPSGIERKAMRRDSSFEELLDSVIEELVFRELQS
;
A
#
# COMPACT_ATOMS: atom_id res chain seq x y z
N MET A 1 3.86 -12.71 4.86
CA MET A 1 3.34 -12.37 3.52
C MET A 1 1.91 -11.92 3.72
N ILE A 2 1.51 -10.78 3.14
CA ILE A 2 0.21 -10.15 3.42
C ILE A 2 -0.81 -10.64 2.40
N ARG A 3 -1.93 -11.20 2.84
CA ARG A 3 -2.99 -11.73 1.97
C ARG A 3 -4.22 -10.82 1.97
N PRO A 4 -4.95 -10.69 0.85
CA PRO A 4 -6.14 -9.82 0.81
C PRO A 4 -7.25 -10.21 1.79
N ASN A 5 -7.38 -11.51 2.10
CA ASN A 5 -8.35 -12.02 3.06
C ASN A 5 -7.96 -11.76 4.54
N GLU A 6 -6.77 -11.22 4.79
CA GLU A 6 -6.34 -10.78 6.13
C GLU A 6 -6.88 -9.39 6.48
N PHE A 7 -7.50 -8.69 5.52
CA PHE A 7 -8.15 -7.40 5.77
C PHE A 7 -9.66 -7.55 5.94
N GLN A 8 -10.16 -7.14 7.09
CA GLN A 8 -11.58 -6.89 7.30
C GLN A 8 -11.89 -5.43 6.97
N ILE A 9 -12.85 -5.21 6.07
CA ILE A 9 -13.30 -3.88 5.67
C ILE A 9 -14.73 -3.69 6.16
N GLU A 10 -14.95 -2.61 6.91
CA GLU A 10 -16.25 -2.23 7.44
C GLU A 10 -16.61 -0.84 6.90
N ILE A 11 -17.76 -0.75 6.24
CA ILE A 11 -18.31 0.50 5.71
C ILE A 11 -19.71 0.61 6.29
N GLY A 12 -19.97 1.71 6.99
CA GLY A 12 -21.25 1.93 7.65
C GLY A 12 -21.54 3.40 7.84
N TYR A 13 -22.65 3.69 8.52
CA TYR A 13 -23.04 5.05 8.89
C TYR A 13 -22.98 5.17 10.42
N GLY A 14 -22.16 6.10 10.90
CA GLY A 14 -22.04 6.47 12.30
C GLY A 14 -22.66 7.85 12.58
N GLU A 15 -22.45 8.36 13.78
CA GLU A 15 -22.99 9.66 14.21
C GLU A 15 -22.49 10.83 13.35
N MET A 16 -21.27 10.72 12.81
CA MET A 16 -20.65 11.74 11.95
C MET A 16 -20.82 11.49 10.44
N GLY A 17 -21.66 10.53 10.05
CA GLY A 17 -21.89 10.15 8.64
C GLY A 17 -21.24 8.82 8.26
N THR A 18 -20.98 8.62 6.97
CA THR A 18 -20.35 7.39 6.48
C THR A 18 -18.94 7.24 7.06
N PHE A 19 -18.59 6.05 7.52
CA PHE A 19 -17.23 5.71 7.94
C PHE A 19 -16.69 4.55 7.11
N VAL A 20 -15.36 4.48 7.02
CA VAL A 20 -14.63 3.37 6.42
C VAL A 20 -13.56 2.94 7.42
N ARG A 21 -13.61 1.66 7.81
CA ARG A 21 -12.64 1.04 8.71
C ARG A 21 -12.01 -0.16 8.02
N VAL A 22 -10.71 -0.30 8.19
CA VAL A 22 -9.94 -1.44 7.71
C VAL A 22 -9.15 -2.01 8.88
N VAL A 23 -9.22 -3.31 9.08
CA VAL A 23 -8.49 -4.03 10.14
C VAL A 23 -7.66 -5.13 9.49
N HIS A 24 -6.38 -5.21 9.82
CA HIS A 24 -5.53 -6.34 9.49
C HIS A 24 -5.64 -7.39 10.61
N LEU A 25 -6.40 -8.46 10.36
CA LEU A 25 -6.77 -9.47 11.35
C LEU A 25 -5.57 -10.14 12.05
N PRO A 26 -4.48 -10.52 11.36
CA PRO A 26 -3.36 -11.19 12.02
C PRO A 26 -2.62 -10.35 13.06
N THR A 27 -2.54 -9.04 12.84
CA THR A 27 -1.80 -8.13 13.76
C THR A 27 -2.71 -7.30 14.64
N GLY A 28 -4.00 -7.20 14.31
CA GLY A 28 -4.95 -6.31 14.98
C GLY A 28 -4.77 -4.83 14.63
N ASN A 29 -3.87 -4.48 13.69
CA ASN A 29 -3.69 -3.09 13.27
C ASN A 29 -4.93 -2.61 12.51
N GLU A 30 -5.39 -1.40 12.81
CA GLU A 30 -6.56 -0.83 12.16
C GLU A 30 -6.34 0.62 11.72
N ASN A 31 -7.07 1.02 10.68
CA ASN A 31 -7.26 2.41 10.31
C ASN A 31 -8.76 2.70 10.16
N LEU A 32 -9.18 3.89 10.58
CA LEU A 32 -10.56 4.37 10.51
C LEU A 32 -10.56 5.79 9.95
N THR A 33 -11.49 6.06 9.04
CA THR A 33 -11.85 7.41 8.60
C THR A 33 -13.35 7.59 8.75
N GLU A 34 -13.77 8.69 9.39
CA GLU A 34 -15.18 9.07 9.55
C GLU A 34 -15.55 10.23 8.62
N SER A 35 -16.85 10.50 8.50
CA SER A 35 -17.40 11.59 7.65
C SER A 35 -16.96 11.50 6.19
N VAL A 36 -16.82 10.29 5.66
CA VAL A 36 -16.39 10.04 4.29
C VAL A 36 -17.54 10.36 3.33
N PRO A 37 -17.36 11.26 2.35
CA PRO A 37 -18.38 11.48 1.33
C PRO A 37 -18.65 10.17 0.57
N GLU A 38 -19.93 9.87 0.27
CA GLU A 38 -20.31 8.59 -0.35
C GLU A 38 -19.54 8.30 -1.65
N TYR A 39 -19.26 9.34 -2.45
CA TYR A 39 -18.50 9.23 -3.69
C TYR A 39 -16.99 8.95 -3.49
N GLU A 40 -16.46 9.11 -2.27
CA GLU A 40 -15.06 8.84 -1.92
C GLU A 40 -14.86 7.55 -1.11
N VAL A 41 -15.92 6.83 -0.76
CA VAL A 41 -15.84 5.61 0.06
C VAL A 41 -14.86 4.59 -0.52
N GLY A 42 -14.94 4.34 -1.83
CA GLY A 42 -14.04 3.39 -2.49
C GLY A 42 -12.57 3.84 -2.45
N LYS A 43 -12.32 5.12 -2.72
CA LYS A 43 -10.98 5.72 -2.65
C LYS A 43 -10.41 5.65 -1.24
N THR A 44 -11.21 6.02 -0.24
CA THR A 44 -10.82 6.02 1.17
C THR A 44 -10.49 4.62 1.65
N ARG A 45 -11.32 3.62 1.29
CA ARG A 45 -11.04 2.21 1.57
C ARG A 45 -9.66 1.79 1.05
N ASP A 46 -9.37 2.11 -0.21
CA ASP A 46 -8.12 1.69 -0.84
C ASP A 46 -6.90 2.37 -0.20
N GLU A 47 -7.01 3.66 0.13
CA GLU A 47 -5.97 4.37 0.89
C GLU A 47 -5.73 3.76 2.28
N LEU A 48 -6.78 3.39 3.01
CA LEU A 48 -6.65 2.78 4.34
C LEU A 48 -6.02 1.39 4.28
N VAL A 49 -6.37 0.59 3.27
CA VAL A 49 -5.74 -0.71 3.00
C VAL A 49 -4.26 -0.51 2.69
N SER A 50 -3.90 0.43 1.81
CA SER A 50 -2.50 0.70 1.47
C SER A 50 -1.69 1.18 2.68
N LYS A 51 -2.26 2.04 3.53
CA LYS A 51 -1.62 2.45 4.79
C LYS A 51 -1.33 1.27 5.71
N LEU A 52 -2.29 0.36 5.90
CA LEU A 52 -2.06 -0.83 6.72
C LEU A 52 -1.03 -1.76 6.09
N LYS A 53 -1.10 -1.99 4.77
CA LYS A 53 -0.09 -2.80 4.06
C LYS A 53 1.31 -2.24 4.32
N ARG A 54 1.53 -0.93 4.18
CA ARG A 54 2.82 -0.28 4.46
C ARG A 54 3.31 -0.53 5.90
N LEU A 55 2.42 -0.52 6.90
CA LEU A 55 2.78 -0.80 8.31
C LEU A 55 3.22 -2.26 8.55
N LEU A 56 2.84 -3.18 7.68
CA LEU A 56 3.14 -4.60 7.81
C LEU A 56 4.45 -5.00 7.12
N PHE A 57 5.01 -4.12 6.28
CA PHE A 57 6.35 -4.31 5.76
C PHE A 57 7.38 -3.82 6.77
N SER A 58 8.41 -4.62 7.02
CA SER A 58 9.58 -4.10 7.72
C SER A 58 10.26 -3.07 6.79
N PRO A 59 10.52 -1.84 7.25
CA PRO A 59 11.29 -0.87 6.48
C PRO A 59 12.65 -1.42 6.05
N GLU A 60 13.20 -2.37 6.80
CA GLU A 60 14.46 -3.07 6.52
C GLU A 60 14.37 -4.02 5.31
N ASP A 61 13.18 -4.52 4.99
CA ASP A 61 12.94 -5.39 3.84
C ASP A 61 12.85 -4.61 2.53
N ILE A 62 12.74 -3.27 2.60
CA ILE A 62 12.66 -2.40 1.42
C ILE A 62 13.96 -1.61 1.27
N ARG A 63 14.60 -1.76 0.11
CA ARG A 63 15.73 -0.93 -0.28
C ARG A 63 15.29 0.07 -1.35
N TYR A 64 15.61 1.34 -1.12
CA TYR A 64 15.49 2.38 -2.12
C TYR A 64 16.85 2.73 -2.70
N ASP A 65 16.94 2.73 -4.02
CA ASP A 65 18.13 3.19 -4.74
C ASP A 65 17.80 4.44 -5.55
N VAL A 66 18.75 5.38 -5.59
CA VAL A 66 18.76 6.49 -6.54
C VAL A 66 19.95 6.29 -7.45
N GLY A 67 19.75 6.41 -8.76
CA GLY A 67 20.83 6.34 -9.72
C GLY A 67 20.67 7.37 -10.82
N ARG A 68 21.75 7.59 -11.58
CA ARG A 68 21.75 8.44 -12.76
C ARG A 68 21.87 7.55 -14.00
N ALA A 69 20.93 7.69 -14.92
CA ALA A 69 20.94 7.05 -16.23
C ALA A 69 21.13 8.10 -17.33
N VAL A 70 21.32 7.63 -18.57
CA VAL A 70 21.55 8.48 -19.75
C VAL A 70 20.36 9.43 -20.02
N ASP A 71 19.16 8.99 -19.66
CA ASP A 71 17.88 9.67 -19.82
C ASP A 71 17.43 10.47 -18.58
N GLY A 72 18.21 10.45 -17.49
CA GLY A 72 17.94 11.20 -16.27
C GLY A 72 18.14 10.40 -14.98
N ASP A 73 17.87 11.05 -13.85
CA ASP A 73 17.93 10.39 -12.55
C ASP A 73 16.71 9.46 -12.38
N PHE A 74 16.94 8.27 -11.83
CA PHE A 74 15.90 7.29 -11.53
C PHE A 74 15.85 6.98 -10.04
N ILE A 75 14.67 6.53 -9.60
CA ILE A 75 14.45 5.92 -8.29
C ILE A 75 14.02 4.47 -8.49
N ARG A 76 14.41 3.60 -7.56
CA ARG A 76 14.04 2.19 -7.54
C ARG A 76 13.67 1.76 -6.12
N ALA A 77 12.60 0.99 -5.99
CA ALA A 77 12.24 0.30 -4.76
C ALA A 77 12.41 -1.21 -4.98
N VAL A 78 13.04 -1.90 -4.04
CA VAL A 78 13.29 -3.34 -4.07
C VAL A 78 12.83 -3.96 -2.76
N HIS A 79 11.95 -4.94 -2.81
CA HIS A 79 11.65 -5.80 -1.66
C HIS A 79 12.68 -6.94 -1.61
N LEU A 80 13.61 -6.86 -0.67
CA LEU A 80 14.78 -7.73 -0.56
C LEU A 80 14.41 -9.22 -0.43
N PRO A 81 13.41 -9.62 0.40
CA PRO A 81 13.08 -11.03 0.56
C PRO A 81 12.54 -11.70 -0.71
N SER A 82 11.78 -10.97 -1.53
CA SER A 82 11.17 -11.54 -2.75
C SER A 82 11.96 -11.26 -4.03
N GLY A 83 12.87 -10.28 -3.99
CA GLY A 83 13.56 -9.75 -5.17
C GLY A 83 12.67 -8.93 -6.11
N ILE A 84 11.43 -8.61 -5.71
CA ILE A 84 10.53 -7.77 -6.53
C ILE A 84 11.04 -6.34 -6.51
N GLU A 85 11.20 -5.76 -7.70
CA GLU A 85 11.60 -4.37 -7.86
C GLU A 85 10.69 -3.58 -8.80
N ARG A 86 10.63 -2.27 -8.54
CA ARG A 86 10.01 -1.26 -9.40
C ARG A 86 10.96 -0.09 -9.58
N LYS A 87 11.13 0.34 -10.83
CA LYS A 87 12.00 1.45 -11.21
C LYS A 87 11.19 2.47 -11.99
N ALA A 88 11.37 3.74 -11.65
CA ALA A 88 10.77 4.86 -12.36
C ALA A 88 11.77 6.00 -12.48
N MET A 89 11.57 6.88 -13.47
CA MET A 89 12.34 8.12 -13.55
C MET A 89 11.92 9.02 -12.39
N ARG A 90 12.88 9.72 -11.76
CA ARG A 90 12.64 10.48 -10.52
C ARG A 90 11.62 11.62 -10.69
N ARG A 91 11.48 12.14 -11.91
CA ARG A 91 10.49 13.18 -12.23
C ARG A 91 9.07 12.63 -12.39
N ASP A 92 8.92 11.33 -12.61
CA ASP A 92 7.66 10.69 -13.01
C ASP A 92 7.02 9.90 -11.85
N SER A 93 7.74 9.68 -10.74
CA SER A 93 7.21 8.97 -9.58
C SER A 93 7.96 9.32 -8.29
N SER A 94 7.32 9.00 -7.16
CA SER A 94 7.86 9.08 -5.81
C SER A 94 8.26 7.70 -5.25
N PHE A 95 9.01 7.69 -4.15
CA PHE A 95 9.32 6.46 -3.44
C PHE A 95 8.06 5.75 -2.90
N GLU A 96 7.06 6.52 -2.48
CA GLU A 96 5.80 5.97 -1.96
C GLU A 96 5.00 5.24 -3.04
N GLU A 97 4.89 5.83 -4.23
CA GLU A 97 4.20 5.19 -5.36
C GLU A 97 4.92 3.93 -5.83
N LEU A 98 6.27 3.94 -5.80
CA LEU A 98 7.04 2.74 -6.11
C LEU A 98 6.87 1.66 -5.04
N LEU A 99 6.82 2.04 -3.77
CA LEU A 99 6.55 1.11 -2.68
C LEU A 99 5.18 0.47 -2.86
N ASP A 100 4.14 1.26 -3.06
CA ASP A 100 2.78 0.75 -3.28
C ASP A 100 2.75 -0.23 -4.46
N SER A 101 3.44 0.09 -5.56
CA SER A 101 3.55 -0.79 -6.72
C SER A 101 4.27 -2.12 -6.42
N VAL A 102 5.29 -2.12 -5.56
CA VAL A 102 5.98 -3.34 -5.10
C VAL A 102 5.06 -4.16 -4.20
N ILE A 103 4.33 -3.50 -3.31
CA ILE A 103 3.37 -4.12 -2.40
C ILE A 103 2.22 -4.78 -3.17
N GLU A 104 1.67 -4.10 -4.17
CA GLU A 104 0.61 -4.63 -5.02
C GLU A 104 1.05 -5.89 -5.76
N GLU A 105 2.26 -5.90 -6.32
CA GLU A 105 2.84 -7.08 -6.98
C GLU A 105 3.02 -8.25 -5.99
N LEU A 106 3.48 -7.97 -4.77
CA LEU A 106 3.64 -8.98 -3.72
C LEU A 106 2.31 -9.64 -3.38
N VAL A 107 1.27 -8.83 -3.22
CA VAL A 107 -0.09 -9.30 -2.93
C VAL A 107 -0.66 -10.08 -4.12
N PHE A 108 -0.42 -9.61 -5.35
CA PHE A 108 -0.91 -10.26 -6.56
C PHE A 108 -0.29 -11.66 -6.75
N ARG A 109 1.02 -11.82 -6.51
CA ARG A 109 1.68 -13.14 -6.64
C ARG A 109 1.15 -14.16 -5.64
N GLU A 110 0.81 -13.74 -4.43
CA GLU A 110 0.19 -14.63 -3.43
C GLU A 110 -1.22 -15.08 -3.79
N LEU A 111 -1.94 -14.34 -4.65
CA LEU A 111 -3.25 -14.78 -5.13
C LEU A 111 -3.15 -15.86 -6.22
N GLN A 112 -1.97 -16.06 -6.81
CA GLN A 112 -1.75 -17.03 -7.88
C GLN A 112 -1.02 -18.30 -7.42
N SER A 113 -0.50 -18.34 -6.18
CA SER A 113 0.18 -19.49 -5.56
C SER A 113 -0.76 -20.41 -4.80
#